data_AF-A0A0H2ZV89-F1
#
_entry.id   AF-A0A0H2ZV89-F1
#
_cell.length_a   1.000
_cell.length_b   1.000
_cell.length_c   1.000
_cell.angle_alpha   90.00
_cell.angle_beta   90.00
_cell.angle_gamma   90.00
#
_symmetry.space_group_name_H-M   'P 1'
#
loop_
_entity.id
_entity.type
_entity.pdbx_description
1 polymer ?
#
loop_
_entity_poly.entity_id
_entity_poly.type
_entity_poly.pdbx_seq_one_letter_code
_entity_poly.pdbx_strand_id
1 'polypeptide(L)'
;MAWVKTATLVLYGCAFLLQALGAIGVIRDVRTSIRNMRQLKADLIDAEATADEHRRKIEVGRQRQRNYVLQQAYGRLADALGEAAVDQTGPAAAQQRRALVKYVTAQNDISDRRRWAAVYLLLGGLVLGFVGNVVSLFPL
;
A
#
# COMPACT_ATOMS: atom_id res chain seq x y z
N MET A 1 44.29 -16.88 23.46
CA MET A 1 44.04 -16.77 22.00
C MET A 1 42.85 -17.57 21.47
N ALA A 2 42.68 -18.87 21.76
CA ALA A 2 41.57 -19.66 21.18
C ALA A 2 40.17 -19.12 21.50
N TRP A 3 39.95 -18.69 22.75
CA TRP A 3 38.67 -18.12 23.21
C TRP A 3 38.23 -16.86 22.46
N VAL A 4 39.17 -15.96 22.12
CA VAL A 4 38.85 -14.72 21.38
C VAL A 4 38.40 -15.06 19.96
N LYS A 5 39.08 -15.99 19.29
CA LYS A 5 38.71 -16.43 17.94
C LYS A 5 37.32 -17.09 17.93
N THR A 6 37.03 -17.93 18.91
CA THR A 6 35.71 -18.57 19.04
C THR A 6 34.62 -17.53 19.31
N ALA A 7 34.86 -16.56 20.20
CA ALA A 7 33.91 -15.49 20.49
C ALA A 7 33.62 -14.61 19.26
N THR A 8 34.66 -14.23 18.50
CA THR A 8 34.52 -13.45 17.27
C THR A 8 33.72 -14.22 16.20
N LEU A 9 33.97 -15.53 16.03
CA LEU A 9 33.21 -16.36 15.09
C LEU A 9 31.73 -16.46 15.48
N VAL A 10 31.44 -16.63 16.78
CA VAL A 10 30.06 -16.67 17.28
C VAL A 10 29.36 -15.33 17.04
N LEU A 11 30.02 -14.20 17.31
CA LEU A 11 29.47 -12.86 17.06
C LEU A 11 29.16 -12.63 15.58
N TYR A 12 30.06 -13.01 14.67
CA TYR A 12 29.82 -12.89 13.23
C TYR A 12 28.69 -13.82 12.76
N GLY A 13 28.62 -15.05 13.28
CA GLY A 13 27.52 -15.97 12.99
C GLY A 13 26.17 -15.40 13.42
N CYS A 14 26.09 -14.85 14.64
CA CYS A 14 24.89 -14.18 15.14
C CYS A 14 24.52 -12.94 14.32
N ALA A 15 25.49 -12.09 13.99
CA ALA A 15 25.28 -10.90 13.17
C ALA A 15 24.72 -11.27 11.79
N PHE A 16 25.31 -12.27 11.14
CA PHE A 16 24.84 -12.76 9.84
C PHE A 16 23.41 -13.30 9.90
N LEU A 17 23.08 -14.10 10.92
CA LEU A 17 21.72 -14.63 11.09
C LEU A 17 20.68 -13.51 11.29
N LEU A 18 21.00 -12.52 12.13
CA LEU A 18 20.11 -11.38 12.36
C LEU A 18 19.89 -10.55 11.09
N GLN A 19 20.95 -10.32 10.32
CA GLN A 19 20.88 -9.62 9.04
C GLN A 19 20.05 -10.40 8.01
N ALA A 20 20.28 -11.71 7.87
CA ALA A 20 19.52 -12.57 6.96
C ALA A 20 18.03 -12.60 7.30
N LEU A 21 17.69 -12.75 8.59
CA LEU A 21 16.30 -12.74 9.05
C LEU A 21 15.63 -11.37 8.85
N GLY A 22 16.34 -10.28 9.15
CA GLY A 22 15.86 -8.92 8.90
C GLY A 22 15.61 -8.66 7.42
N ALA A 23 16.53 -9.07 6.54
CA ALA A 23 16.39 -8.94 5.09
C ALA A 23 15.19 -9.74 4.54
N ILE A 24 15.00 -10.98 5.01
CA ILE A 24 13.81 -11.79 4.65
C ILE A 24 12.52 -11.08 5.09
N GLY A 25 12.52 -10.45 6.27
CA GLY A 25 11.41 -9.64 6.77
C GLY A 25 11.05 -8.50 5.82
N VAL A 26 12.04 -7.71 5.41
CA VAL A 26 11.86 -6.59 4.48
C VAL A 26 11.36 -7.07 3.11
N ILE A 27 11.93 -8.14 2.55
CA ILE A 27 11.51 -8.68 1.25
C ILE A 27 10.04 -9.12 1.28
N ARG A 28 9.61 -9.77 2.36
CA ARG A 28 8.20 -10.17 2.53
C ARG A 28 7.28 -8.97 2.61
N ASP A 29 7.69 -7.93 3.33
CA ASP A 29 6.92 -6.69 3.45
C ASP A 29 6.73 -6.00 2.09
N VAL A 30 7.82 -5.86 1.33
CA VAL A 30 7.78 -5.31 -0.04
C VAL A 30 6.87 -6.14 -0.96
N ARG A 31 6.95 -7.48 -0.89
CA ARG A 31 6.07 -8.35 -1.69
C ARG A 31 4.59 -8.17 -1.33
N THR A 32 4.27 -8.04 -0.05
CA THR A 32 2.89 -7.78 0.40
C THR A 32 2.41 -6.42 -0.09
N SER A 33 3.24 -5.38 0.02
CA SER A 33 2.93 -4.03 -0.47
C SER A 33 2.65 -4.02 -1.98
N ILE A 34 3.49 -4.69 -2.78
CA ILE A 34 3.28 -4.84 -4.23
C ILE A 34 1.94 -5.54 -4.53
N ARG A 35 1.61 -6.61 -3.80
CA ARG A 35 0.34 -7.33 -3.99
C ARG A 35 -0.86 -6.45 -3.68
N ASN A 36 -0.82 -5.73 -2.56
CA ASN A 36 -1.90 -4.83 -2.14
C ASN A 36 -2.09 -3.67 -3.14
N MET A 37 -0.99 -3.13 -3.68
CA MET A 37 -1.05 -2.07 -4.70
C MET A 37 -1.63 -2.57 -6.03
N ARG A 38 -1.30 -3.80 -6.44
CA ARG A 38 -1.93 -4.42 -7.61
C ARG A 38 -3.42 -4.63 -7.41
N GLN A 39 -3.83 -5.04 -6.22
CA GLN A 39 -5.24 -5.21 -5.88
C GLN A 39 -5.98 -3.87 -5.86
N LEU A 40 -5.39 -2.82 -5.26
CA LEU A 40 -5.96 -1.47 -5.33
C LEU A 40 -6.15 -1.01 -6.78
N LYS A 41 -5.15 -1.23 -7.65
CA LYS A 41 -5.25 -0.86 -9.06
C LYS A 41 -6.39 -1.61 -9.75
N ALA A 42 -6.57 -2.89 -9.48
CA ALA A 42 -7.69 -3.66 -10.00
C ALA A 42 -9.04 -3.14 -9.49
N ASP A 43 -9.16 -2.88 -8.19
CA ASP A 43 -10.38 -2.34 -7.56
C ASP A 43 -10.74 -0.94 -8.13
N LEU A 44 -9.74 -0.12 -8.46
CA LEU A 44 -9.97 1.20 -9.10
C LEU A 44 -10.44 1.08 -10.55
N ILE A 45 -9.87 0.15 -11.33
CA ILE A 45 -10.30 -0.11 -12.71
C ILE A 45 -11.76 -0.59 -12.73
N ASP A 46 -12.13 -1.48 -11.81
CA ASP A 46 -13.49 -1.99 -11.69
C ASP A 46 -14.49 -0.88 -11.29
N ALA A 47 -14.08 0.01 -10.38
CA ALA A 47 -14.87 1.17 -9.99
C ALA A 47 -15.06 2.18 -11.15
N GLU A 48 -14.03 2.36 -12.00
CA GLU A 48 -14.11 3.21 -13.19
C GLU A 48 -15.04 2.61 -14.25
N ALA A 49 -14.96 1.30 -14.51
CA ALA A 49 -15.89 0.60 -15.40
C ALA A 49 -17.35 0.72 -14.92
N THR A 50 -17.57 0.65 -13.60
CA THR A 50 -18.89 0.85 -12.98
C THR A 50 -19.38 2.30 -13.15
N ALA A 51 -18.48 3.28 -13.04
CA ALA A 51 -18.80 4.69 -13.27
C ALA A 51 -19.26 4.92 -14.72
N ASP A 52 -18.54 4.35 -15.69
CA ASP A 52 -18.87 4.45 -17.12
C ASP A 52 -20.21 3.80 -17.45
N GLU A 53 -20.52 2.64 -16.86
CA GLU A 53 -21.83 2.01 -17.03
C GLU A 53 -22.96 2.88 -16.45
N HIS A 54 -22.72 3.54 -15.30
CA HIS A 54 -23.69 4.45 -14.70
C HIS A 54 -23.91 5.70 -15.55
N ARG A 55 -22.83 6.29 -16.11
CA ARG A 55 -22.92 7.42 -17.07
C ARG A 55 -23.76 7.05 -18.29
N ARG A 56 -23.51 5.88 -18.89
CA ARG A 56 -24.31 5.38 -20.03
C ARG A 56 -25.80 5.21 -19.68
N LYS A 57 -26.13 4.68 -18.49
CA LYS A 57 -27.52 4.55 -18.04
C LYS A 57 -28.21 5.90 -17.85
N ILE A 58 -27.49 6.90 -17.33
CA ILE A 58 -28.01 8.27 -17.19
C ILE A 58 -28.22 8.92 -18.57
N GLU A 59 -27.30 8.74 -19.52
CA GLU A 59 -27.44 9.25 -20.89
C GLU A 59 -28.66 8.66 -21.62
N VAL A 60 -28.87 7.34 -21.52
CA VAL A 60 -30.04 6.67 -22.09
C VAL A 60 -31.34 7.14 -21.41
N GLY A 61 -31.32 7.35 -20.08
CA GLY A 61 -32.44 7.92 -19.33
C GLY A 61 -32.75 9.37 -19.74
N ARG A 62 -31.73 10.21 -19.91
CA ARG A 62 -31.86 11.60 -20.40
C ARG A 62 -32.46 11.64 -21.80
N GLN A 63 -32.06 10.75 -22.71
CA GLN A 63 -32.64 10.67 -24.05
C GLN A 63 -34.14 10.33 -24.03
N ARG A 64 -34.60 9.45 -23.12
CA ARG A 64 -36.02 9.17 -22.94
C ARG A 64 -36.81 10.34 -22.35
N GLN A 65 -36.22 11.09 -21.42
CA GLN A 65 -36.89 12.18 -20.71
C GLN A 65 -36.96 13.49 -21.55
N ARG A 66 -36.08 13.66 -22.52
CA ARG A 66 -36.02 14.83 -23.43
C ARG A 66 -37.24 15.00 -24.35
N ASN A 67 -38.10 13.97 -24.45
CA ASN A 67 -39.36 14.03 -25.19
C ASN A 67 -40.53 14.64 -24.40
N TYR A 68 -40.39 14.90 -23.10
CA TYR A 68 -41.44 15.51 -22.29
C TYR A 68 -40.97 16.86 -21.74
N VAL A 69 -41.22 17.91 -22.54
CA VAL A 69 -41.68 19.24 -22.08
C VAL A 69 -40.74 19.97 -21.07
N LEU A 70 -40.04 21.02 -21.55
CA LEU A 70 -39.35 22.11 -20.78
C LEU A 70 -37.82 22.02 -20.50
N GLN A 71 -36.98 21.66 -21.49
CA GLN A 71 -35.55 21.36 -21.26
C GLN A 71 -34.53 22.20 -22.07
N GLN A 72 -34.64 23.53 -22.10
CA GLN A 72 -33.58 24.37 -22.72
C GLN A 72 -32.85 25.32 -21.74
N ALA A 73 -33.50 25.83 -20.70
CA ALA A 73 -32.86 26.71 -19.72
C ALA A 73 -32.27 25.95 -18.51
N TYR A 74 -32.94 24.89 -18.04
CA TYR A 74 -32.47 24.07 -16.90
C TYR A 74 -31.52 22.94 -17.30
N GLY A 75 -31.47 22.56 -18.57
CA GLY A 75 -30.65 21.44 -19.07
C GLY A 75 -29.16 21.64 -18.82
N ARG A 76 -28.61 22.81 -19.17
CA ARG A 76 -27.16 23.08 -19.02
C ARG A 76 -26.70 23.12 -17.55
N LEU A 77 -27.53 23.64 -16.64
CA LEU A 77 -27.20 23.69 -15.22
C LEU A 77 -27.32 22.30 -14.57
N ALA A 78 -28.34 21.52 -14.96
CA ALA A 78 -28.52 20.14 -14.52
C ALA A 78 -27.50 19.17 -15.16
N ASP A 79 -26.95 19.49 -16.33
CA ASP A 79 -25.88 18.75 -16.97
C ASP A 79 -24.57 18.94 -16.20
N ALA A 80 -24.19 20.19 -15.91
CA ALA A 80 -22.98 20.51 -15.14
C ALA A 80 -23.06 20.04 -13.68
N LEU A 81 -24.22 20.22 -13.02
CA LEU A 81 -24.42 19.74 -11.64
C LEU A 81 -24.59 18.22 -11.58
N GLY A 82 -25.16 17.60 -12.62
CA GLY A 82 -25.33 16.15 -12.70
C GLY A 82 -24.01 15.42 -12.87
N GLU A 83 -23.12 15.89 -13.75
CA GLU A 83 -21.77 15.36 -13.89
C GLU A 83 -20.95 15.53 -12.62
N ALA A 84 -20.97 16.74 -12.03
CA ALA A 84 -20.26 17.00 -10.76
C ALA A 84 -20.82 16.20 -9.57
N ALA A 85 -22.14 15.99 -9.49
CA ALA A 85 -22.76 15.18 -8.44
C ALA A 85 -22.54 13.68 -8.64
N VAL A 86 -22.44 13.19 -9.88
CA VAL A 86 -22.05 11.79 -10.16
C VAL A 86 -20.58 11.58 -9.79
N ASP A 87 -19.70 12.53 -10.10
CA ASP A 87 -18.27 12.45 -9.78
C ASP A 87 -17.99 12.61 -8.27
N GLN A 88 -18.78 13.40 -7.53
CA GLN A 88 -18.56 13.62 -6.08
C GLN A 88 -19.39 12.72 -5.16
N THR A 89 -20.56 12.24 -5.60
CA THR A 89 -21.57 11.55 -4.76
C THR A 89 -22.15 10.28 -5.38
N GLY A 90 -21.71 9.90 -6.59
CA GLY A 90 -22.18 8.69 -7.25
C GLY A 90 -21.70 7.39 -6.59
N PRO A 91 -22.36 6.25 -6.86
CA PRO A 91 -21.98 4.93 -6.33
C PRO A 91 -20.53 4.55 -6.65
N ALA A 92 -19.99 5.02 -7.77
CA ALA A 92 -18.59 4.84 -8.15
C ALA A 92 -17.60 5.60 -7.24
N ALA A 93 -17.89 6.87 -6.92
CA ALA A 93 -17.08 7.65 -5.98
C ALA A 93 -17.09 7.02 -4.57
N ALA A 94 -18.22 6.45 -4.16
CA ALA A 94 -18.32 5.69 -2.91
C ALA A 94 -17.49 4.40 -2.95
N GLN A 95 -17.46 3.68 -4.07
CA GLN A 95 -16.60 2.49 -4.26
C GLN A 95 -15.12 2.87 -4.26
N GLN A 96 -14.71 3.93 -4.94
CA GLN A 96 -13.34 4.44 -4.92
C GLN A 96 -12.88 4.82 -3.51
N ARG A 97 -13.73 5.53 -2.75
CA ARG A 97 -13.43 5.84 -1.33
C ARG A 97 -13.31 4.58 -0.49
N ARG A 98 -14.16 3.58 -0.69
CA ARG A 98 -14.05 2.29 0.02
C ARG A 98 -12.77 1.54 -0.35
N ALA A 99 -12.37 1.53 -1.62
CA ALA A 99 -11.13 0.90 -2.07
C ALA A 99 -9.89 1.61 -1.47
N LEU A 100 -9.89 2.95 -1.48
CA LEU A 100 -8.84 3.75 -0.85
C LEU A 100 -8.78 3.54 0.66
N VAL A 101 -9.92 3.58 1.36
CA VAL A 101 -9.98 3.30 2.81
C VAL A 101 -9.50 1.89 3.08
N LYS A 102 -9.96 0.88 2.32
CA LYS A 102 -9.51 -0.51 2.48
C LYS A 102 -8.00 -0.65 2.28
N TYR A 103 -7.42 0.05 1.30
CA TYR A 103 -5.98 0.06 1.07
C TYR A 103 -5.20 0.77 2.18
N VAL A 104 -5.66 1.95 2.61
CA VAL A 104 -5.05 2.71 3.71
C VAL A 104 -5.12 1.91 5.01
N THR A 105 -6.28 1.32 5.32
CA THR A 105 -6.45 0.44 6.48
C THR A 105 -5.58 -0.81 6.32
N ALA A 106 -5.51 -1.44 5.15
CA ALA A 106 -4.63 -2.60 4.94
C ALA A 106 -3.15 -2.26 5.06
N GLN A 107 -2.71 -1.04 4.69
CA GLN A 107 -1.35 -0.58 4.94
C GLN A 107 -1.10 -0.25 6.41
N ASN A 108 -2.08 0.35 7.10
CA ASN A 108 -1.98 0.73 8.50
C ASN A 108 -2.07 -0.49 9.45
N ASP A 109 -2.83 -1.51 9.06
CA ASP A 109 -3.06 -2.74 9.82
C ASP A 109 -1.99 -3.82 9.56
N ILE A 110 -1.11 -3.60 8.57
CA ILE A 110 0.22 -4.27 8.51
C ILE A 110 1.08 -3.67 9.63
N SER A 111 0.74 -4.09 10.85
CA SER A 111 1.45 -4.04 12.10
C SER A 111 2.84 -3.39 12.00
N ASP A 112 2.90 -2.11 12.33
CA ASP A 112 4.13 -1.35 12.56
C ASP A 112 5.17 -2.20 13.34
N ARG A 113 4.72 -2.98 14.33
CA ARG A 113 5.59 -3.86 15.13
C ARG A 113 6.41 -4.85 14.29
N ARG A 114 5.83 -5.47 13.26
CA ARG A 114 6.55 -6.48 12.46
C ARG A 114 7.58 -5.84 11.52
N ARG A 115 7.23 -4.67 10.96
CA ARG A 115 8.13 -3.88 10.10
C ARG A 115 9.28 -3.30 10.92
N TRP A 116 8.98 -2.73 12.09
CA TRP A 116 9.98 -2.25 13.03
C TRP A 116 10.84 -3.40 13.58
N ALA A 117 10.30 -4.58 13.86
CA ALA A 117 11.09 -5.74 14.27
C ALA A 117 12.13 -6.15 13.21
N ALA A 118 11.78 -6.11 11.91
CA ALA A 118 12.74 -6.38 10.84
C ALA A 118 13.85 -5.32 10.75
N VAL A 119 13.49 -4.04 10.94
CA VAL A 119 14.45 -2.94 11.00
C VAL A 119 15.39 -3.08 12.20
N TYR A 120 14.85 -3.39 13.39
CA TYR A 120 15.66 -3.62 14.59
C TYR A 120 16.56 -4.85 14.47
N LEU A 121 16.13 -5.91 13.79
CA LEU A 121 16.97 -7.08 13.49
C LEU A 121 18.16 -6.71 12.59
N LEU A 122 17.93 -5.90 11.55
CA LEU A 122 19.01 -5.41 10.68
C LEU A 122 19.99 -4.50 11.42
N LEU A 123 19.49 -3.52 12.17
CA LEU A 123 20.31 -2.61 12.98
C LEU A 123 21.09 -3.38 14.07
N GLY A 124 20.45 -4.32 14.76
CA GLY A 124 21.09 -5.16 15.75
C GLY A 124 22.20 -6.03 15.16
N GLY A 125 21.97 -6.63 13.99
CA GLY A 125 22.99 -7.38 13.27
C GLY A 125 24.18 -6.52 12.84
N LEU A 126 23.94 -5.29 12.38
CA LEU A 126 25.00 -4.33 12.04
C LEU A 126 25.86 -3.96 13.26
N VAL A 127 25.23 -3.66 14.40
CA VAL A 127 25.93 -3.34 15.66
C VAL A 127 26.75 -4.53 16.14
N LEU A 128 26.18 -5.75 16.11
CA LEU A 128 26.91 -6.97 16.48
C LEU A 128 28.11 -7.25 15.57
N GLY A 129 27.95 -7.04 14.26
CA GLY A 129 29.05 -7.16 13.30
C GLY A 129 30.15 -6.14 13.55
N PHE A 130 29.78 -4.90 13.89
CA PHE A 130 30.74 -3.86 14.27
C PHE A 130 31.51 -4.23 15.54
N VAL A 131 30.81 -4.69 16.59
CA VAL A 131 31.45 -5.14 17.84
C VAL A 131 32.38 -6.32 17.58
N GLY A 132 31.97 -7.31 16.77
CA GLY A 132 32.83 -8.43 16.39
C GLY A 132 34.10 -7.98 15.65
N ASN A 133 33.97 -6.97 14.78
CA ASN A 133 35.10 -6.37 14.08
C ASN A 133 36.07 -5.66 15.04
N VAL A 134 35.55 -4.82 15.94
CA VAL A 134 36.33 -4.15 16.99
C VAL A 134 37.06 -5.17 17.88
N VAL A 135 36.38 -6.23 18.35
CA VAL A 135 36.99 -7.28 19.18
C VAL A 135 38.10 -8.01 18.42
N SER A 136 37.95 -8.21 17.11
CA SER A 136 38.96 -8.87 16.29
C SER A 136 40.23 -8.03 16.09
N LEU A 137 40.13 -6.71 16.24
CA LEU A 137 41.24 -5.77 16.12
C LEU A 137 42.05 -5.61 17.40
N PHE A 138 41.55 -6.04 18.56
CA PHE A 138 42.31 -6.01 19.79
C PHE A 138 43.39 -7.12 19.77
N PRO A 139 44.69 -6.76 19.74
CA PRO A 139 45.74 -7.75 19.92
C PRO A 139 45.78 -8.12 21.40
N LEU A 140 45.33 -9.34 21.73
CA LEU A 140 45.60 -10.03 23.00
C LEU A 140 46.42 -11.29 22.71
#